data_AF-A0A1H2R708-F1
#
_entry.id   AF-A0A1H2R708-F1
#
_cell.length_a   1.000
_cell.length_b   1.000
_cell.length_c   1.000
_cell.angle_alpha   90.00
_cell.angle_beta   90.00
_cell.angle_gamma   90.00
#
_symmetry.space_group_name_H-M   'P 1'
#
loop_
_entity.id
_entity.type
_entity.pdbx_description
1 polymer ?
#
loop_
_entity_poly.entity_id
_entity_poly.type
_entity_poly.pdbx_seq_one_letter_code
_entity_poly.pdbx_strand_id
1 'polypeptide(L)'
;MTTAEFLTLLERFQTSIVGIIGFAGVILTLIASSLSSRREHQRQVETRRTALRRILAAELRNYERALRKNLEQEKPAEAFISVGRIRRLLSEHLRADLGLLGVHEIDIVVNALISLDGMDHFLSNISSQMTDDQFLLAHEKWEDLRIVCSTTADALDYAVQALEFSTKGKF
;
A
#
# COMPACT_ATOMS: atom_id res chain seq x y z
N MET A 1 -13.65 -47.06 52.94
CA MET A 1 -13.71 -45.59 52.95
C MET A 1 -15.17 -45.20 52.94
N THR A 2 -15.68 -44.75 54.08
CA THR A 2 -17.11 -44.46 54.23
C THR A 2 -17.44 -43.09 53.64
N THR A 3 -18.69 -42.86 53.24
CA THR A 3 -19.17 -41.59 52.69
C THR A 3 -18.91 -40.39 53.63
N ALA A 4 -18.87 -40.63 54.94
CA ALA A 4 -18.59 -39.61 55.96
C ALA A 4 -17.12 -39.17 56.01
N GLU A 5 -16.17 -40.09 55.82
CA GLU A 5 -14.73 -39.78 55.74
C GLU A 5 -14.40 -38.98 54.47
N PHE A 6 -15.10 -39.27 53.37
CA PHE A 6 -14.92 -38.54 52.11
C PHE A 6 -15.39 -37.09 52.22
N LEU A 7 -16.52 -36.85 52.88
CA LEU A 7 -17.09 -35.51 53.10
C LEU A 7 -16.19 -34.61 53.95
N THR A 8 -15.64 -35.13 55.05
CA THR A 8 -14.73 -34.37 55.93
C THR A 8 -13.38 -34.08 55.27
N LEU A 9 -12.89 -34.98 54.43
CA LEU A 9 -11.70 -34.74 53.62
C LEU A 9 -11.93 -33.60 52.60
N LEU A 10 -13.12 -33.58 51.97
CA LEU A 10 -13.50 -32.58 50.97
C LEU A 10 -13.63 -31.17 51.57
N GLU A 11 -14.20 -31.05 52.77
CA GLU A 11 -14.30 -29.80 53.54
C GLU A 11 -12.92 -29.19 53.83
N ARG A 12 -11.94 -30.04 54.18
CA ARG A 12 -10.57 -29.59 54.48
C ARG A 12 -9.82 -29.04 53.26
N PHE A 13 -10.17 -29.49 52.05
CA PHE A 13 -9.56 -29.02 50.79
C PHE A 13 -10.39 -27.96 50.06
N GLN A 14 -11.54 -27.53 50.61
CA GLN A 14 -12.47 -26.61 49.95
C GLN A 14 -11.79 -25.33 49.43
N THR A 15 -10.96 -24.68 50.25
CA THR A 15 -10.23 -23.46 49.86
C THR A 15 -9.19 -23.70 48.76
N SER A 16 -8.52 -24.86 48.77
CA SER A 16 -7.55 -25.23 47.74
C SER A 16 -8.24 -25.57 46.41
N ILE A 17 -9.38 -26.26 46.46
CA ILE A 17 -10.21 -26.57 45.28
C ILE A 17 -10.73 -25.27 44.65
N VAL A 18 -11.27 -24.35 45.46
CA VAL A 18 -11.70 -23.02 44.97
C VAL A 18 -10.54 -22.24 44.36
N GLY A 19 -9.36 -22.29 44.98
CA GLY A 19 -8.14 -21.67 44.44
C GLY A 19 -7.71 -22.23 43.09
N ILE A 20 -7.70 -23.56 42.92
CA ILE A 20 -7.35 -24.23 41.66
C ILE A 20 -8.36 -23.89 40.56
N ILE A 21 -9.66 -23.93 40.87
CA ILE A 21 -10.72 -23.60 39.90
C ILE A 21 -10.61 -22.13 39.48
N GLY A 22 -10.41 -21.21 40.44
CA GLY A 22 -10.21 -19.79 40.14
C GLY A 22 -8.98 -19.55 39.26
N PHE A 23 -7.85 -20.19 39.57
CA PHE A 23 -6.63 -20.09 38.78
C PHE A 23 -6.78 -20.67 37.37
N ALA A 24 -7.47 -21.80 37.22
CA ALA A 24 -7.78 -22.39 35.92
C ALA A 24 -8.65 -21.45 35.07
N GLY A 25 -9.64 -20.78 35.69
CA GLY A 25 -10.47 -19.77 35.02
C GLY A 25 -9.65 -18.59 34.47
N VAL A 26 -8.67 -18.09 35.24
CA VAL A 26 -7.76 -17.03 34.79
C VAL A 26 -6.89 -17.50 33.62
N ILE A 27 -6.32 -18.70 33.70
CA ILE A 27 -5.50 -19.27 32.61
C ILE A 27 -6.32 -19.39 31.32
N LEU A 28 -7.54 -19.93 31.39
CA LEU A 28 -8.41 -20.05 30.23
C LEU A 28 -8.72 -18.69 29.60
N THR A 29 -8.93 -17.67 30.43
CA THR A 29 -9.19 -16.30 29.97
C THR A 29 -7.98 -15.70 29.25
N LEU A 30 -6.77 -15.88 29.80
CA LEU A 30 -5.52 -15.42 29.17
C LEU A 30 -5.28 -16.11 27.82
N ILE A 31 -5.54 -17.42 27.74
CA ILE A 31 -5.43 -18.16 26.48
C ILE A 31 -6.43 -17.61 25.45
N ALA A 32 -7.70 -17.44 25.83
CA ALA A 32 -8.72 -16.89 24.94
C ALA A 32 -8.37 -15.48 24.45
N SER A 33 -7.87 -14.62 25.34
CA SER A 33 -7.42 -13.26 25.01
C SER A 33 -6.24 -13.28 24.03
N SER A 34 -5.25 -14.15 24.26
CA SER A 34 -4.09 -14.27 23.37
C SER A 34 -4.47 -14.74 21.97
N LEU A 35 -5.43 -15.67 21.85
CA LEU A 35 -5.95 -16.14 20.58
C LEU A 35 -6.73 -15.03 19.85
N SER A 36 -7.56 -14.29 20.59
CA SER A 36 -8.31 -13.16 20.04
C SER A 36 -7.37 -12.06 19.53
N SER A 37 -6.35 -11.70 20.32
CA SER A 37 -5.35 -10.69 19.96
C SER A 37 -4.59 -11.05 18.68
N ARG A 38 -4.21 -12.32 18.52
CA ARG A 38 -3.55 -12.79 17.28
C ARG A 38 -4.46 -12.64 16.06
N ARG A 39 -5.74 -13.02 16.18
CA ARG A 39 -6.72 -12.90 15.09
C ARG A 39 -6.98 -11.43 14.73
N GLU A 40 -7.07 -10.57 15.74
CA GLU A 40 -7.27 -9.14 15.53
C GLU A 40 -6.06 -8.51 14.83
N HIS A 41 -4.85 -8.85 15.25
CA HIS A 41 -3.63 -8.39 14.61
C HIS A 41 -3.55 -8.82 13.13
N GLN A 42 -3.91 -10.07 12.83
CA GLN A 42 -3.98 -10.54 11.43
C GLN A 42 -4.99 -9.75 10.60
N ARG A 43 -6.20 -9.51 11.14
CA ARG A 43 -7.22 -8.70 10.46
C ARG A 43 -6.75 -7.26 10.24
N GLN A 44 -6.06 -6.66 11.20
CA GLN A 44 -5.50 -5.32 11.07
C GLN A 44 -4.44 -5.27 9.96
N VAL A 45 -3.54 -6.25 9.87
CA VAL A 45 -2.54 -6.35 8.80
C VAL A 45 -3.21 -6.49 7.43
N GLU A 46 -4.21 -7.36 7.30
CA GLU A 46 -4.95 -7.53 6.04
C GLU A 46 -5.71 -6.28 5.61
N THR A 47 -6.31 -5.58 6.57
CA THR A 47 -7.02 -4.32 6.32
C THR A 47 -6.05 -3.24 5.87
N ARG A 48 -4.90 -3.10 6.55
CA ARG A 48 -3.84 -2.16 6.16
C ARG A 48 -3.28 -2.46 4.79
N ARG A 49 -3.02 -3.73 4.47
CA ARG A 49 -2.56 -4.16 3.13
C ARG A 49 -3.58 -3.80 2.05
N THR A 50 -4.87 -4.00 2.32
CA THR A 50 -5.94 -3.65 1.37
C THR A 50 -6.07 -2.14 1.18
N ALA A 51 -5.98 -1.37 2.26
CA ALA A 51 -5.98 0.08 2.20
C ALA A 51 -4.78 0.60 1.40
N LEU A 52 -3.59 0.07 1.67
CA LEU A 52 -2.35 0.42 0.98
C LEU A 52 -2.47 0.21 -0.54
N ARG A 53 -2.96 -0.97 -0.98
CA ARG A 53 -3.17 -1.25 -2.41
C ARG A 53 -4.11 -0.25 -3.05
N ARG A 54 -5.21 0.11 -2.38
CA ARG A 54 -6.18 1.08 -2.89
C ARG A 54 -5.58 2.48 -2.99
N ILE A 55 -4.81 2.90 -1.98
CA ILE A 55 -4.14 4.20 -1.99
C ILE A 55 -3.13 4.26 -3.13
N LEU A 56 -2.25 3.25 -3.25
CA LEU A 56 -1.27 3.18 -4.33
C LEU A 56 -1.92 3.15 -5.70
N ALA A 57 -2.97 2.34 -5.89
CA ALA A 57 -3.72 2.31 -7.15
C ALA A 57 -4.35 3.67 -7.46
N ALA A 58 -4.87 4.39 -6.47
CA ALA A 58 -5.45 5.72 -6.66
C ALA A 58 -4.39 6.77 -7.05
N GLU A 59 -3.25 6.77 -6.37
CA GLU A 59 -2.11 7.66 -6.69
C GLU A 59 -1.60 7.42 -8.11
N LEU A 60 -1.25 6.17 -8.44
CA LEU A 60 -0.73 5.82 -9.77
C LEU A 60 -1.75 6.12 -10.87
N ARG A 61 -3.03 5.90 -10.62
CA ARG A 61 -4.12 6.26 -11.54
C ARG A 61 -4.24 7.76 -11.75
N ASN A 62 -4.03 8.59 -10.71
CA ASN A 62 -4.07 10.03 -10.88
C ASN A 62 -2.95 10.52 -11.80
N TYR A 63 -1.74 9.96 -11.67
CA TYR A 63 -0.63 10.27 -12.55
C TYR A 63 -0.83 9.74 -13.97
N GLU A 64 -1.30 8.51 -14.12
CA GLU A 64 -1.64 7.91 -15.41
C GLU A 64 -2.64 8.79 -16.17
N ARG A 65 -3.73 9.21 -15.52
CA ARG A 65 -4.73 10.12 -16.11
C ARG A 65 -4.13 11.47 -16.48
N ALA A 66 -3.27 12.04 -15.63
CA ALA A 66 -2.61 13.30 -15.94
C ALA A 66 -1.72 13.19 -17.19
N LEU A 67 -0.99 12.08 -17.33
CA LEU A 67 -0.17 11.81 -18.50
C LEU A 67 -1.00 11.57 -19.75
N ARG A 68 -2.07 10.76 -19.67
CA ARG A 68 -2.98 10.54 -20.81
C ARG A 68 -3.64 11.85 -21.26
N LYS A 69 -4.04 12.71 -20.33
CA LYS A 69 -4.56 14.04 -20.67
C LYS A 69 -3.54 14.89 -21.45
N ASN A 70 -2.25 14.79 -21.15
CA ASN A 70 -1.22 15.47 -21.92
C ASN A 70 -1.05 14.85 -23.32
N LEU A 71 -1.28 13.54 -23.48
CA LEU A 71 -1.21 12.86 -24.78
C LEU A 71 -2.37 13.20 -25.72
N GLU A 72 -3.53 13.53 -25.14
CA GLU A 72 -4.75 13.92 -25.86
C GLU A 72 -4.73 15.38 -26.33
N GLN A 73 -3.80 16.19 -25.80
CA GLN A 73 -3.64 17.57 -26.25
C GLN A 73 -3.09 17.61 -27.67
N GLU A 74 -3.58 18.55 -28.47
CA GLU A 74 -3.01 18.83 -29.79
C GLU A 74 -1.64 19.48 -29.65
N LYS A 75 -0.79 19.30 -30.66
CA LYS A 75 0.54 19.91 -30.70
C LYS A 75 0.39 21.44 -30.54
N PRO A 76 1.00 22.05 -29.51
CA PRO A 76 0.91 23.48 -29.33
C PRO A 76 1.51 24.24 -30.52
N ALA A 77 0.80 25.28 -30.97
CA ALA A 77 1.31 26.21 -31.99
C ALA A 77 2.39 27.16 -31.43
N GLU A 78 2.53 27.20 -30.11
CA GLU A 78 3.51 28.01 -29.39
C GLU A 78 4.93 27.45 -29.55
N ALA A 79 5.93 28.31 -29.44
CA ALA A 79 7.34 27.92 -29.54
C ALA A 79 7.78 26.98 -28.41
N PHE A 80 7.09 27.03 -27.26
CA PHE A 80 7.39 26.27 -26.07
C PHE A 80 6.15 25.55 -25.52
N ILE A 81 6.38 24.42 -24.86
CA ILE A 81 5.38 23.60 -24.20
C ILE A 81 5.71 23.59 -22.71
N SER A 82 4.74 23.88 -21.85
CA SER A 82 4.90 23.72 -20.40
C SER A 82 4.33 22.38 -19.95
N VAL A 83 5.14 21.60 -19.23
CA VAL A 83 4.76 20.30 -18.67
C VAL A 83 4.95 20.34 -17.17
N GLY A 84 3.90 20.01 -16.42
CA GLY A 84 3.95 19.94 -14.97
C GLY A 84 4.90 18.85 -14.48
N ARG A 85 5.70 19.15 -13.45
CA ARG A 85 6.59 18.20 -12.80
C ARG A 85 5.81 17.30 -11.87
N ILE A 86 6.12 16.01 -11.90
CA ILE A 86 5.52 15.05 -10.99
C ILE A 86 6.21 15.18 -9.64
N ARG A 87 5.46 15.61 -8.62
CA ARG A 87 5.93 15.65 -7.24
C ARG A 87 5.93 14.25 -6.65
N ARG A 88 6.81 14.04 -5.67
CA ARG A 88 7.09 12.77 -4.99
C ARG A 88 5.81 11.97 -4.66
N LEU A 89 5.67 10.79 -5.27
CA LEU A 89 4.48 9.92 -5.21
C LEU A 89 4.18 9.29 -3.85
N LEU A 90 5.18 9.20 -2.98
CA LEU A 90 5.05 8.49 -1.72
C LEU A 90 5.39 9.42 -0.56
N SER A 91 4.37 9.68 0.27
CA SER A 91 4.60 10.17 1.62
C SER A 91 5.54 9.21 2.35
N GLU A 92 6.34 9.71 3.29
CA GLU A 92 7.25 8.86 4.09
C GLU A 92 6.50 7.69 4.77
N HIS A 93 5.21 7.87 5.07
CA HIS A 93 4.36 6.85 5.66
C HIS A 93 4.07 5.70 4.69
N LEU A 94 3.80 6.00 3.42
CA LEU A 94 3.55 4.97 2.40
C LEU A 94 4.79 4.09 2.15
N ARG A 95 6.00 4.66 2.29
CA ARG A 95 7.26 3.92 2.13
C ARG A 95 7.44 2.86 3.21
N ALA A 96 7.12 3.18 4.46
CA ALA A 96 7.21 2.25 5.58
C ALA A 96 6.22 1.07 5.43
N ASP A 97 5.06 1.33 4.82
CA ASP A 97 4.01 0.33 4.64
C ASP A 97 4.18 -0.55 3.39
N LEU A 98 5.09 -0.23 2.46
CA LEU A 98 5.37 -1.06 1.27
C LEU A 98 5.71 -2.52 1.63
N GLY A 99 6.31 -2.76 2.79
CA GLY A 99 6.61 -4.12 3.28
C GLY A 99 5.36 -4.98 3.56
N LEU A 100 4.17 -4.38 3.58
CA LEU A 100 2.90 -5.11 3.72
C LEU A 100 2.41 -5.69 2.38
N LEU A 101 2.97 -5.24 1.25
CA LEU A 101 2.67 -5.77 -0.07
C LEU A 101 3.34 -7.13 -0.30
N GLY A 102 2.78 -7.91 -1.20
CA GLY A 102 3.44 -9.13 -1.68
C GLY A 102 4.64 -8.78 -2.55
N VAL A 103 5.63 -9.66 -2.62
CA VAL A 103 6.88 -9.46 -3.38
C VAL A 103 6.60 -8.99 -4.82
N HIS A 104 5.68 -9.67 -5.50
CA HIS A 104 5.29 -9.30 -6.87
C HIS A 104 4.65 -7.91 -6.97
N GLU A 105 3.86 -7.52 -5.97
CA GLU A 105 3.22 -6.20 -5.94
C GLU A 105 4.27 -5.09 -5.71
N ILE A 106 5.30 -5.37 -4.91
CA ILE A 106 6.43 -4.46 -4.70
C ILE A 106 7.18 -4.26 -6.01
N ASP A 107 7.53 -5.33 -6.73
CA ASP A 107 8.25 -5.22 -8.00
C ASP A 107 7.50 -4.34 -9.00
N ILE A 108 6.17 -4.52 -9.09
CA ILE A 108 5.31 -3.74 -9.99
C ILE A 108 5.26 -2.26 -9.59
N VAL A 109 5.06 -1.98 -8.29
CA VAL A 109 5.02 -0.59 -7.79
C VAL A 109 6.37 0.08 -7.98
N VAL A 110 7.47 -0.61 -7.69
CA VAL A 110 8.83 -0.09 -7.87
C VAL A 110 9.10 0.21 -9.35
N ASN A 111 8.73 -0.67 -10.28
CA ASN A 111 8.88 -0.42 -11.71
C ASN A 111 8.09 0.81 -12.16
N ALA A 112 6.86 1.00 -11.67
CA ALA A 112 6.07 2.18 -11.96
C ALA A 112 6.72 3.48 -11.45
N LEU A 113 7.32 3.44 -10.25
CA LEU A 113 8.07 4.57 -9.69
C LEU A 113 9.35 4.86 -10.48
N ILE A 114 10.09 3.83 -10.89
CA ILE A 114 11.28 3.97 -11.74
C ILE A 114 10.91 4.60 -13.08
N SER A 115 9.79 4.21 -13.70
CA SER A 115 9.31 4.84 -14.93
C SER A 115 9.01 6.33 -14.75
N LEU A 116 8.43 6.72 -13.61
CA LEU A 116 8.17 8.11 -13.28
C LEU A 116 9.43 8.93 -13.04
N ASP A 117 10.38 8.40 -12.28
CA ASP A 117 11.70 9.04 -12.07
C ASP A 117 12.48 9.12 -13.40
N GLY A 118 12.42 8.06 -14.21
CA GLY A 118 13.02 8.02 -15.55
C GLY A 118 12.46 9.07 -16.48
N MET A 119 11.14 9.31 -16.43
CA MET A 119 10.51 10.41 -17.16
C MET A 119 10.96 11.78 -16.66
N ASP A 120 11.03 12.02 -15.34
CA ASP A 120 11.52 13.30 -14.79
C ASP A 120 12.95 13.60 -15.28
N HIS A 121 13.83 12.60 -15.26
CA HIS A 121 15.19 12.70 -15.80
C HIS A 121 15.20 12.94 -17.31
N PHE A 122 14.36 12.24 -18.07
CA PHE A 122 14.26 12.43 -19.51
C PHE A 122 13.81 13.85 -19.85
N LEU A 123 12.73 14.32 -19.22
CA LEU A 123 12.20 15.67 -19.41
C LEU A 123 13.21 16.74 -19.01
N SER A 124 13.97 16.53 -17.93
CA SER A 124 15.07 17.41 -17.54
C SER A 124 16.10 17.55 -18.65
N ASN A 125 16.51 16.44 -19.28
CA ASN A 125 17.51 16.45 -20.35
C ASN A 125 17.05 17.14 -21.64
N ILE A 126 15.75 17.08 -21.96
CA ILE A 126 15.21 17.69 -23.18
C ILE A 126 14.61 19.09 -22.95
N SER A 127 14.57 19.57 -21.70
CA SER A 127 14.04 20.88 -21.34
C SER A 127 14.98 22.03 -21.68
N SER A 128 14.39 23.12 -22.16
CA SER A 128 15.08 24.39 -22.39
C SER A 128 15.21 25.19 -21.10
N GLN A 129 14.21 25.08 -20.22
CA GLN A 129 14.22 25.67 -18.88
C GLN A 129 13.49 24.75 -17.90
N MET A 130 13.94 24.79 -16.64
CA MET A 130 13.34 24.07 -15.53
C MET A 130 12.97 25.05 -14.43
N THR A 131 11.75 24.90 -13.92
CA THR A 131 11.31 25.52 -12.66
C THR A 131 10.99 24.41 -11.67
N ASP A 132 10.74 24.76 -10.41
CA ASP A 132 10.43 23.78 -9.36
C ASP A 132 9.20 22.92 -9.69
N ASP A 133 8.26 23.47 -10.46
CA ASP A 133 6.97 22.84 -10.75
C ASP A 133 6.76 22.47 -12.23
N GLN A 134 7.62 22.93 -13.14
CA GLN A 134 7.37 22.79 -14.58
C GLN A 134 8.66 22.65 -15.41
N PHE A 135 8.55 21.86 -16.48
CA PHE A 135 9.50 21.79 -17.57
C PHE A 135 9.00 22.65 -18.74
N LEU A 136 9.88 23.48 -19.28
CA LEU A 136 9.65 24.20 -20.54
C LEU A 136 10.43 23.51 -21.65
N LEU A 137 9.69 22.97 -22.63
CA LEU A 137 10.20 22.20 -23.75
C LEU A 137 10.05 23.00 -25.04
N ALA A 138 11.00 22.88 -25.96
CA ALA A 138 10.80 23.41 -27.32
C ALA A 138 9.72 22.59 -28.06
N HIS A 139 8.92 23.24 -28.91
CA HIS A 139 7.84 22.58 -29.67
C HIS A 139 8.31 21.42 -30.57
N GLU A 140 9.59 21.40 -30.94
CA GLU A 140 10.25 20.33 -31.71
C GLU A 140 10.32 19.01 -30.92
N LYS A 141 10.34 19.10 -29.58
CA LYS A 141 10.40 17.96 -28.65
C LYS A 141 9.03 17.37 -28.32
N TRP A 142 7.99 17.79 -29.04
CA TRP A 142 6.62 17.32 -28.82
C TRP A 142 6.49 15.79 -28.95
N GLU A 143 7.09 15.18 -29.96
CA GLU A 143 7.02 13.73 -30.13
C GLU A 143 7.80 12.98 -29.04
N ASP A 144 8.95 13.49 -28.63
CA ASP A 144 9.73 12.94 -27.51
C ASP A 144 8.92 12.96 -26.20
N LEU A 145 8.19 14.06 -25.95
CA LEU A 145 7.26 14.19 -24.83
C LEU A 145 6.13 13.15 -24.91
N ARG A 146 5.51 12.95 -26.08
CA ARG A 146 4.44 11.97 -26.23
C ARG A 146 4.92 10.54 -26.00
N ILE A 147 6.10 10.19 -26.49
CA ILE A 147 6.68 8.86 -26.29
C ILE A 147 6.93 8.61 -24.80
N VAL A 148 7.55 9.55 -24.09
CA VAL A 148 7.85 9.36 -22.66
C VAL A 148 6.57 9.36 -21.82
N CYS A 149 5.59 10.21 -22.12
CA CYS A 149 4.31 10.21 -21.43
C CYS A 149 3.51 8.92 -21.68
N SER A 150 3.52 8.38 -22.91
CA SER A 150 2.81 7.13 -23.24
C SER A 150 3.42 5.94 -22.53
N THR A 151 4.74 5.75 -22.65
CA THR A 151 5.45 4.63 -22.01
C THR A 151 5.31 4.65 -20.49
N THR A 152 5.37 5.84 -19.89
CA THR A 152 5.16 6.01 -18.45
C THR A 152 3.70 5.76 -18.06
N ALA A 153 2.73 6.28 -18.82
CA ALA A 153 1.31 6.04 -18.56
C ALA A 153 0.96 4.55 -18.62
N ASP A 154 1.52 3.80 -19.58
CA ASP A 154 1.27 2.37 -19.71
C ASP A 154 1.89 1.56 -18.56
N ALA A 155 3.08 1.95 -18.08
CA ALA A 155 3.69 1.35 -16.89
C ALA A 155 2.85 1.59 -15.62
N LEU A 156 2.26 2.79 -15.50
CA LEU A 156 1.38 3.12 -14.38
C LEU A 156 0.05 2.37 -14.46
N ASP A 157 -0.55 2.29 -15.65
CA ASP A 157 -1.80 1.56 -15.85
C ASP A 157 -1.62 0.07 -15.50
N TYR A 158 -0.52 -0.54 -15.93
CA TYR A 158 -0.19 -1.92 -15.56
C TYR A 158 -0.13 -2.10 -14.03
N ALA A 159 0.51 -1.16 -13.33
CA ALA A 159 0.59 -1.21 -11.87
C ALA A 159 -0.76 -1.01 -11.18
N VAL A 160 -1.60 -0.10 -11.69
CA VAL A 160 -2.97 0.10 -11.20
C VAL A 160 -3.78 -1.19 -11.35
N GLN A 161 -3.76 -1.80 -12.53
CA GLN A 161 -4.48 -3.04 -12.79
C GLN A 161 -4.02 -4.16 -11.85
N ALA A 162 -2.70 -4.35 -11.69
CA ALA A 162 -2.16 -5.39 -10.82
C ALA A 162 -2.59 -5.21 -9.35
N LEU A 163 -2.55 -3.98 -8.83
CA LEU A 163 -2.97 -3.66 -7.46
C LEU A 163 -4.48 -3.86 -7.25
N GLU A 164 -5.30 -3.55 -8.26
CA GLU A 164 -6.75 -3.76 -8.20
C GLU A 164 -7.16 -5.22 -8.33
N PHE A 165 -6.54 -6.00 -9.22
CA PHE A 165 -6.77 -7.44 -9.34
C PHE A 165 -6.38 -8.17 -8.05
N SER A 166 -5.25 -7.82 -7.46
CA SER A 166 -4.81 -8.36 -6.17
C SER A 166 -5.75 -8.01 -5.00
N THR A 167 -6.54 -6.95 -5.16
CA THR A 167 -7.59 -6.55 -4.20
C THR A 167 -8.91 -7.30 -4.44
N LYS A 168 -9.25 -7.64 -5.68
CA LYS A 168 -10.49 -8.34 -6.04
C LYS A 168 -10.43 -9.87 -5.88
N GLY A 169 -9.26 -10.49 -6.01
CA GLY A 169 -9.08 -11.94 -5.90
C GLY A 169 -9.27 -12.56 -4.49
N LYS A 170 -9.88 -11.84 -3.54
CA LYS A 170 -10.09 -12.28 -2.14
C LYS A 170 -11.57 -12.26 -1.68
N PHE A 171 -12.52 -12.14 -2.60
CA PHE A 171 -13.96 -12.27 -2.32
C PHE A 171 -14.55 -13.52 -2.95
#